data_AF-A0A1C0U2C6-F1
#
_entry.id   AF-A0A1C0U2C6-F1
#
_cell.length_a   1.000
_cell.length_b   1.000
_cell.length_c   1.000
_cell.angle_alpha   90.00
_cell.angle_beta   90.00
_cell.angle_gamma   90.00
#
_symmetry.space_group_name_H-M   'P 1'
#
loop_
_entity.id
_entity.type
_entity.pdbx_description
1 polymer ?
#
loop_
_entity_poly.entity_id
_entity_poly.type
_entity_poly.pdbx_seq_one_letter_code
_entity_poly.pdbx_strand_id
1 'polypeptide(L)'
;MQIISYKNVIYTLLVILIWSFGWILTKVGLEHMPPFTFAALRFVIAAVLMLLISSIKYKFNHFSRKEWCIVILIGLTQTTLMFTFINIGMQNVSAGKASILIYSMPIWSAVFAYLFLQEAPKS
;
A
#
# COMPACT_ATOMS: atom_id res chain seq x y z
N MET A 1 -15.49 23.57 -7.74
CA MET A 1 -15.96 22.26 -8.27
C MET A 1 -15.10 21.93 -9.49
N GLN A 2 -14.00 21.18 -9.31
CA GLN A 2 -13.11 20.81 -10.42
C GLN A 2 -13.86 19.84 -11.34
N ILE A 3 -14.01 20.20 -12.62
CA ILE A 3 -14.63 19.35 -13.63
C ILE A 3 -13.73 18.12 -13.80
N ILE A 4 -14.22 16.96 -13.40
CA ILE A 4 -13.47 15.70 -13.46
C ILE A 4 -13.25 15.35 -14.94
N SER A 5 -12.01 15.38 -15.41
CA SER A 5 -11.66 15.01 -16.78
C SER A 5 -11.90 13.52 -17.03
N TYR A 6 -12.45 13.16 -18.20
CA TYR A 6 -12.74 11.77 -18.59
C TYR A 6 -11.51 10.85 -18.49
N LYS A 7 -10.30 11.38 -18.74
CA LYS A 7 -9.03 10.63 -18.57
C LYS A 7 -8.81 10.20 -17.11
N ASN A 8 -9.12 11.06 -16.16
CA ASN A 8 -8.96 10.76 -14.74
C ASN A 8 -9.95 9.68 -14.29
N VAL A 9 -11.18 9.69 -14.83
CA VAL A 9 -12.16 8.62 -14.57
C VAL A 9 -11.62 7.28 -15.06
N ILE A 10 -11.07 7.22 -16.27
CA ILE A 10 -10.47 6.00 -16.83
C ILE A 10 -9.30 5.52 -15.98
N TYR A 11 -8.38 6.41 -15.57
CA TYR A 11 -7.26 6.03 -14.71
C TYR A 11 -7.74 5.49 -13.36
N THR A 12 -8.74 6.12 -12.74
CA THR A 12 -9.32 5.64 -11.48
C THR A 12 -9.94 4.25 -11.66
N LEU A 13 -10.70 4.02 -12.73
CA LEU A 13 -11.29 2.70 -13.02
C LEU A 13 -10.21 1.64 -13.22
N LEU A 14 -9.15 1.95 -13.96
CA LEU A 14 -8.02 1.04 -14.15
C LEU A 14 -7.34 0.70 -12.83
N VAL A 15 -7.08 1.70 -11.97
CA VAL A 15 -6.50 1.48 -10.64
C VAL A 15 -7.39 0.56 -9.82
N ILE A 16 -8.70 0.82 -9.78
CA ILE A 16 -9.68 0.00 -9.03
C ILE A 16 -9.65 -1.45 -9.52
N LEU A 17 -9.63 -1.67 -10.84
CA LEU A 17 -9.60 -3.02 -11.43
C LEU A 17 -8.29 -3.74 -11.09
N ILE A 18 -7.15 -3.08 -11.27
CA ILE A 18 -5.83 -3.65 -10.97
C ILE A 18 -5.71 -4.02 -9.49
N TRP A 19 -6.16 -3.13 -8.60
CA TRP A 19 -6.17 -3.39 -7.15
C TRP A 19 -7.10 -4.55 -6.78
N SER A 20 -8.32 -4.57 -7.34
CA SER A 20 -9.31 -5.62 -7.07
C SER A 20 -8.81 -7.00 -7.52
N PHE A 21 -8.18 -7.07 -8.70
CA PHE A 21 -7.59 -8.31 -9.20
C PHE A 21 -6.42 -8.78 -8.32
N GLY A 22 -5.67 -7.84 -7.74
CA GLY A 22 -4.61 -8.14 -6.77
C GLY A 22 -5.09 -8.91 -5.54
N TRP A 23 -6.33 -8.70 -5.07
CA TRP A 23 -6.93 -9.46 -3.97
C TRP A 23 -7.30 -10.89 -4.39
N ILE A 24 -7.86 -11.05 -5.59
CA ILE A 24 -8.21 -12.36 -6.15
C ILE A 24 -6.94 -13.22 -6.30
N LEU A 25 -5.89 -12.68 -6.91
CA LEU A 25 -4.61 -13.37 -7.05
C LEU A 25 -3.99 -13.73 -5.70
N THR A 26 -4.14 -12.85 -4.70
CA THR A 26 -3.67 -13.15 -3.34
C THR A 26 -4.41 -14.34 -2.77
N LYS A 27 -5.75 -14.37 -2.87
CA LYS A 27 -6.55 -15.50 -2.38
C LYS A 27 -6.13 -16.83 -3.01
N VAL A 28 -5.98 -16.86 -4.33
CA VAL A 28 -5.53 -18.06 -5.07
C VAL A 28 -4.09 -18.45 -4.69
N GLY A 29 -3.20 -17.47 -4.52
CA GLY A 29 -1.82 -17.72 -4.11
C GLY A 29 -1.72 -18.30 -2.69
N LEU A 30 -2.56 -17.85 -1.77
CA LEU A 30 -2.62 -18.34 -0.39
C LEU A 30 -3.12 -19.79 -0.28
N GLU A 31 -3.77 -20.35 -1.31
CA GLU A 31 -4.12 -21.77 -1.35
C GLU A 31 -2.89 -22.68 -1.48
N HIS A 32 -1.77 -22.13 -1.97
CA HIS A 32 -0.56 -22.89 -2.30
C HIS A 32 0.63 -22.59 -1.38
N MET A 33 0.60 -21.48 -0.64
CA MET A 33 1.72 -21.09 0.21
C MET A 33 1.29 -20.23 1.43
N PRO A 34 2.09 -20.22 2.51
CA PRO A 34 1.79 -19.43 3.70
C PRO A 34 1.73 -17.91 3.42
N PRO A 35 0.94 -17.13 4.19
CA PRO A 35 0.72 -15.71 3.93
C PRO A 35 1.98 -14.85 3.88
N PHE A 36 2.91 -15.06 4.80
CA PHE A 36 4.16 -14.29 4.84
C PHE A 36 5.06 -14.61 3.65
N THR A 37 5.12 -15.87 3.23
CA THR A 37 5.91 -16.30 2.07
C THR A 37 5.33 -15.72 0.78
N PHE A 38 3.99 -15.76 0.62
CA PHE A 38 3.33 -15.15 -0.53
C PHE A 38 3.59 -13.64 -0.61
N ALA A 39 3.41 -12.94 0.51
CA ALA A 39 3.66 -11.51 0.58
C ALA A 39 5.13 -11.18 0.27
N ALA A 40 6.08 -11.88 0.90
CA ALA A 40 7.51 -11.68 0.64
C ALA A 40 7.85 -11.88 -0.83
N LEU A 41 7.39 -12.98 -1.45
CA LEU A 41 7.63 -13.26 -2.87
C LEU A 41 7.02 -12.17 -3.75
N ARG A 42 5.76 -11.78 -3.49
CA ARG A 42 5.07 -10.72 -4.22
C ARG A 42 5.83 -9.40 -4.17
N PHE A 43 6.31 -8.99 -2.99
CA PHE A 43 7.04 -7.73 -2.82
C PHE A 43 8.45 -7.79 -3.41
N VAL A 44 9.14 -8.94 -3.33
CA VAL A 44 10.44 -9.14 -3.99
C VAL A 44 10.30 -9.06 -5.51
N ILE A 45 9.31 -9.74 -6.10
CA ILE A 45 9.03 -9.66 -7.53
C ILE A 45 8.71 -8.22 -7.93
N ALA A 46 7.84 -7.52 -7.17
CA ALA A 46 7.52 -6.13 -7.43
C ALA A 46 8.75 -5.22 -7.36
N ALA A 47 9.62 -5.40 -6.36
CA ALA A 47 10.86 -4.63 -6.20
C ALA A 47 11.82 -4.88 -7.37
N VAL A 48 12.04 -6.14 -7.78
CA VAL A 48 12.89 -6.49 -8.92
C VAL A 48 12.35 -5.89 -10.21
N LEU A 49 11.05 -6.06 -10.49
CA LEU A 49 10.43 -5.48 -11.68
C LEU A 49 10.54 -3.96 -11.69
N MET A 50 10.33 -3.31 -10.55
CA MET A 50 10.45 -1.86 -10.42
C MET A 50 11.89 -1.39 -10.65
N LEU A 51 12.89 -2.11 -10.13
CA LEU A 51 14.31 -1.84 -10.39
C LEU A 51 14.68 -2.03 -11.87
N LEU A 52 14.15 -3.08 -12.52
CA LEU A 52 14.35 -3.34 -13.95
C LEU A 52 13.71 -2.26 -14.83
N ILE A 53 12.46 -1.90 -14.57
CA ILE A 53 11.78 -0.82 -15.30
C ILE A 53 12.53 0.50 -15.05
N SER A 54 12.97 0.73 -13.81
CA SER A 54 13.74 1.91 -13.45
C SER A 54 15.08 1.96 -14.17
N SER A 55 15.78 0.84 -14.40
CA SER A 55 17.07 0.83 -15.10
C SER A 55 16.94 0.99 -16.61
N ILE A 56 15.83 0.56 -17.20
CA ILE A 56 15.59 0.65 -18.64
C ILE A 56 15.02 2.02 -19.03
N LYS A 57 14.03 2.51 -18.28
CA LYS A 57 13.21 3.68 -18.68
C LYS A 57 13.68 4.98 -18.05
N TYR A 58 14.36 4.91 -16.92
CA TYR A 58 14.84 6.07 -16.19
C TYR A 58 16.36 5.96 -16.07
N LYS A 59 17.09 7.06 -16.18
CA LYS A 59 18.51 7.03 -15.81
C LYS A 59 18.54 6.71 -14.32
N PHE A 60 19.19 5.61 -13.93
CA PHE A 60 19.30 5.21 -12.54
C PHE A 60 19.95 6.36 -11.77
N ASN A 61 19.12 7.20 -11.13
CA ASN A 61 19.64 8.25 -10.30
C ASN A 61 20.28 7.58 -9.09
N HIS A 62 21.48 8.01 -8.74
CA HIS A 62 22.09 7.58 -7.49
C HIS A 62 21.20 8.08 -6.35
N PHE A 63 20.47 7.16 -5.73
CA PHE A 63 19.74 7.46 -4.51
C PHE A 63 20.75 7.82 -3.43
N SER A 64 20.58 9.00 -2.86
CA SER A 64 21.28 9.41 -1.66
C SER A 64 20.96 8.46 -0.49
N ARG A 65 21.86 8.42 0.50
CA ARG A 65 21.64 7.64 1.73
C ARG A 65 20.32 8.01 2.42
N LYS A 66 19.91 9.27 2.34
CA LYS A 66 18.65 9.76 2.90
C LYS A 66 17.44 9.17 2.18
N GLU A 67 17.46 9.09 0.86
CA GLU A 67 16.36 8.52 0.07
C GLU A 67 16.22 7.02 0.33
N TRP A 68 17.34 6.28 0.42
CA TRP A 68 17.32 4.88 0.83
C TRP A 68 16.73 4.69 2.23
N CYS A 69 17.12 5.54 3.19
CA CYS A 69 16.52 5.51 4.53
C CYS A 69 15.01 5.73 4.48
N ILE A 70 14.52 6.67 3.66
CA ILE A 70 13.07 6.93 3.51
C ILE A 70 12.37 5.70 2.92
N VAL A 71 12.90 5.11 1.85
CA VAL A 71 12.31 3.91 1.21
C VAL A 71 12.24 2.74 2.19
N ILE A 72 13.31 2.50 2.96
CA ILE A 72 13.35 1.44 3.97
C ILE A 72 12.34 1.73 5.09
N LEU A 73 12.29 2.98 5.58
CA LEU A 73 11.36 3.37 6.64
C LEU A 73 9.92 3.16 6.20
N ILE A 74 9.57 3.57 4.97
CA ILE A 74 8.25 3.38 4.39
C ILE A 74 7.95 1.88 4.24
N GLY A 75 8.87 1.08 3.70
CA GLY A 75 8.67 -0.36 3.56
C GLY A 75 8.43 -1.07 4.90
N LEU A 76 9.20 -0.71 5.93
CA LEU A 76 9.06 -1.29 7.26
C LEU A 76 7.76 -0.87 7.96
N THR A 77 7.38 0.40 7.85
CA THR A 77 6.18 0.94 8.51
C THR A 77 4.89 0.59 7.78
N GLN A 78 4.87 0.75 6.46
CA GLN A 78 3.68 0.60 5.64
C GLN A 78 3.39 -0.87 5.32
N THR A 79 4.41 -1.68 5.06
CA THR A 79 4.23 -3.08 4.69
C THR A 79 4.47 -4.00 5.88
N THR A 80 5.69 -4.05 6.41
CA THR A 80 6.08 -5.07 7.39
C THR A 80 5.28 -4.95 8.68
N LEU A 81 5.30 -3.78 9.33
CA LEU A 81 4.59 -3.55 10.57
C LEU A 81 3.08 -3.71 10.41
N MET A 82 2.52 -3.19 9.31
CA MET A 82 1.09 -3.30 9.02
C MET A 82 0.64 -4.76 8.91
N PHE A 83 1.33 -5.57 8.11
CA PHE A 83 1.01 -7.00 7.99
C PHE A 83 1.25 -7.76 9.29
N THR A 84 2.30 -7.45 10.05
CA THR A 84 2.56 -8.07 11.36
C THR A 84 1.43 -7.77 12.34
N PHE A 85 1.02 -6.50 12.48
CA PHE A 85 -0.07 -6.12 13.39
C PHE A 85 -1.42 -6.69 12.96
N ILE A 86 -1.70 -6.77 11.66
CA ILE A 86 -2.92 -7.43 11.18
C ILE A 86 -2.92 -8.91 11.55
N ASN A 87 -1.81 -9.61 11.31
CA ASN A 87 -1.72 -11.04 11.64
C ASN A 87 -1.83 -11.31 13.14
N ILE A 88 -1.26 -10.46 13.99
CA ILE A 88 -1.41 -10.56 15.45
C ILE A 88 -2.84 -10.20 15.89
N GLY A 89 -3.41 -9.13 15.34
CA GLY A 89 -4.76 -8.69 15.64
C GLY A 89 -5.80 -9.74 15.27
N MET A 90 -5.68 -10.36 14.10
CA MET A 90 -6.59 -11.41 13.63
C MET A 90 -6.60 -12.67 14.49
N GLN A 91 -5.60 -12.90 15.34
CA GLN A 91 -5.63 -13.98 16.33
C GLN A 91 -6.60 -13.69 17.48
N ASN A 92 -6.92 -12.42 17.72
CA ASN A 92 -7.71 -11.95 18.87
C ASN A 92 -9.07 -11.35 18.47
N VAL A 93 -9.24 -10.93 17.21
CA VAL A 93 -10.48 -10.33 16.69
C VAL A 93 -10.91 -10.96 15.38
N SER A 94 -12.23 -11.06 15.16
CA SER A 94 -12.80 -11.57 13.91
C SER A 94 -12.47 -10.65 12.72
N ALA A 95 -12.43 -11.23 11.53
CA ALA A 95 -12.14 -10.51 10.29
C ALA A 95 -13.06 -9.29 10.08
N GLY A 96 -14.35 -9.38 10.45
CA GLY A 96 -15.28 -8.25 10.36
C GLY A 96 -14.89 -7.06 11.24
N LYS A 97 -14.46 -7.32 12.48
CA LYS A 97 -14.00 -6.26 13.40
C LYS A 97 -12.68 -5.65 12.93
N ALA A 98 -11.76 -6.48 12.46
CA ALA A 98 -10.49 -6.02 11.89
C ALA A 98 -10.70 -5.13 10.65
N SER A 99 -11.61 -5.50 9.76
CA SER A 99 -11.95 -4.70 8.57
C SER A 99 -12.49 -3.31 8.95
N ILE A 100 -13.40 -3.22 9.92
CA ILE A 100 -13.94 -1.91 10.38
C ILE A 100 -12.80 -1.02 10.91
N LEU A 101 -11.89 -1.58 11.70
CA LEU A 101 -10.70 -0.88 12.20
C LEU A 101 -9.80 -0.41 11.05
N ILE A 102 -9.52 -1.25 10.07
CA ILE A 102 -8.70 -0.89 8.90
C ILE A 102 -9.37 0.22 8.09
N TYR A 103 -10.69 0.13 7.85
CA TYR A 103 -11.41 1.16 7.09
C TYR A 103 -11.62 2.47 7.85
N SER A 104 -11.29 2.53 9.15
CA SER A 104 -11.23 3.81 9.90
C SER A 104 -9.98 4.64 9.57
N MET A 105 -9.06 4.12 8.73
CA MET A 105 -7.84 4.81 8.29
C MET A 105 -8.04 6.28 7.87
N PRO A 106 -9.08 6.66 7.10
CA PRO A 106 -9.29 8.04 6.67
C PRO A 106 -9.50 9.00 7.86
N ILE A 107 -10.14 8.52 8.93
CA ILE A 107 -10.38 9.31 10.15
C ILE A 107 -9.05 9.61 10.83
N TRP A 108 -8.22 8.58 11.03
CA TRP A 108 -6.89 8.74 11.61
C TRP A 108 -5.98 9.59 10.72
N SER A 109 -6.06 9.41 9.41
CA SER A 109 -5.33 10.24 8.44
C SER A 109 -5.69 11.71 8.57
N ALA A 110 -6.99 12.04 8.67
CA ALA A 110 -7.45 13.42 8.87
C ALA A 110 -7.00 14.00 10.22
N VAL A 111 -7.07 13.21 11.30
CA VAL A 111 -6.59 13.62 12.63
C VAL A 111 -5.09 13.90 12.60
N PHE A 112 -4.28 13.02 12.02
CA PHE A 112 -2.83 13.22 11.91
C PHE A 112 -2.47 14.35 10.95
N ALA A 113 -3.22 14.54 9.86
CA ALA A 113 -3.03 15.69 8.97
C ALA A 113 -3.24 17.01 9.72
N TYR A 114 -4.29 17.09 10.53
CA TYR A 114 -4.53 18.26 11.39
C TYR A 114 -3.40 18.46 12.43
N LEU A 115 -2.99 17.39 13.12
CA LEU A 115 -2.00 17.47 14.20
C LEU A 115 -0.57 17.76 13.71
N PHE A 116 -0.14 17.14 12.60
CA PHE A 116 1.24 17.22 12.13
C PHE A 116 1.45 18.14 10.94
N LEU A 117 0.47 18.24 10.03
CA LEU A 117 0.56 19.10 8.83
C LEU A 117 -0.16 20.44 9.00
N GLN A 118 -0.91 20.65 10.09
CA GLN A 118 -1.75 21.84 10.31
C GLN A 118 -2.77 22.09 9.19
N GLU A 119 -3.12 21.05 8.42
CA GLU A 119 -4.16 21.13 7.40
C GLU A 119 -5.53 20.97 8.07
N ALA A 120 -6.32 22.05 8.12
CA ALA A 120 -7.69 21.97 8.57
C ALA A 120 -8.54 21.22 7.53
N PRO A 121 -9.40 20.27 7.95
CA PRO A 121 -10.32 19.63 7.03
C PRO A 121 -11.18 20.70 6.36
N LYS A 122 -11.03 20.86 5.03
CA LYS A 122 -11.84 21.81 4.26
C LYS A 122 -13.30 21.35 4.32
N SER A 123 -14.11 22.08 5.09
CA SER A 123 -15.57 22.00 5.11
C SER A 123 -16.17 22.39 3.76
#